data_AF-A0A257Y9F9-F1
#
_entry.id   AF-A0A257Y9F9-F1
#
_cell.length_a   1.000
_cell.length_b   1.000
_cell.length_c   1.000
_cell.angle_alpha   90.00
_cell.angle_beta   90.00
_cell.angle_gamma   90.00
#
_symmetry.space_group_name_H-M   'P 1'
#
loop_
_entity.id
_entity.type
_entity.pdbx_description
1 polymer ?
#
loop_
_entity_poly.entity_id
_entity_poly.type
_entity_poly.pdbx_seq_one_letter_code
_entity_poly.pdbx_strand_id
1 'polypeptide(L)' 'MARAKIQTVAGHRLPEPRITPMAIWLGFLWVGLPILVAGGLLDLVVQLVFGICTGLWCYAPL' A
#
# COMPACT_ATOMS: atom_id res chain seq x y z
N MET A 1 -18.72 -6.99 -9.55
CA MET A 1 -18.04 -5.70 -9.79
C MET A 1 -19.10 -4.63 -10.00
N ALA A 2 -19.20 -3.65 -9.10
CA ALA A 2 -20.19 -2.58 -9.22
C ALA A 2 -19.89 -1.74 -10.47
N ARG A 3 -20.83 -1.69 -11.42
CA ARG A 3 -20.71 -0.91 -12.66
C ARG A 3 -20.61 0.56 -12.26
N ALA A 4 -19.44 1.18 -12.45
CA ALA A 4 -19.24 2.59 -12.13
C ALA A 4 -20.23 3.42 -12.97
N LYS A 5 -21.13 4.15 -12.29
CA LYS A 5 -22.13 5.00 -12.93
C LYS A 5 -21.40 6.01 -13.82
N ILE A 6 -21.82 6.13 -15.08
CA ILE A 6 -21.27 7.14 -15.99
C ILE A 6 -21.54 8.51 -15.35
N GLN A 7 -20.50 9.15 -14.83
CA GLN A 7 -20.58 10.45 -14.18
C GLN A 7 -20.46 11.52 -15.28
N THR A 8 -21.54 12.27 -15.51
CA THR A 8 -21.50 13.49 -16.33
C THR A 8 -21.28 14.67 -15.39
N VAL A 9 -20.16 15.39 -15.55
CA VAL A 9 -19.85 16.60 -14.78
C VAL A 9 -19.82 17.77 -15.76
N ALA A 10 -20.55 18.84 -15.45
CA ALA A 10 -20.62 20.06 -16.28
C ALA A 10 -20.89 19.79 -17.78
N GLY A 11 -21.81 18.86 -18.09
CA GLY A 11 -22.17 18.50 -19.47
C GLY A 11 -21.15 17.62 -20.22
N HIS A 12 -20.01 17.29 -19.61
CA HIS A 12 -18.98 16.43 -20.20
C HIS A 12 -19.05 15.02 -19.62
N ARG A 13 -18.97 14.01 -20.48
CA ARG A 13 -18.81 12.61 -20.04
C ARG A 13 -17.36 12.38 -19.67
N LEU A 14 -17.12 12.01 -18.41
CA LEU A 14 -15.79 11.54 -18.02
C LEU A 14 -15.57 10.13 -18.58
N PRO A 15 -14.36 9.84 -19.09
CA PRO A 15 -13.99 8.48 -19.48
C PRO A 15 -14.04 7.56 -18.25
N GLU A 16 -14.33 6.28 -18.46
CA GLU A 16 -14.41 5.31 -17.37
C GLU A 16 -13.09 5.25 -16.58
N PRO A 17 -13.16 5.19 -15.23
CA PRO A 17 -11.97 5.12 -14.39
C PRO A 17 -11.18 3.85 -14.72
N ARG A 18 -9.97 4.02 -15.26
CA ARG A 18 -9.05 2.92 -15.55
C ARG A 18 -8.00 2.80 -14.46
N ILE A 19 -7.69 1.56 -14.07
CA ILE A 19 -6.52 1.29 -13.25
C ILE A 19 -5.30 1.68 -14.09
N THR A 20 -4.65 2.77 -13.69
CA THR A 20 -3.39 3.21 -14.29
C THR A 20 -2.21 2.72 -13.44
N PRO A 21 -1.01 2.59 -14.01
CA PRO A 21 0.19 2.34 -13.22
C PRO A 21 0.37 3.37 -12.09
N MET A 22 -0.01 4.62 -12.32
CA MET A 22 -0.02 5.68 -11.31
C MET A 22 -0.98 5.37 -10.16
N ALA A 23 -2.17 4.82 -10.45
CA ALA A 23 -3.12 4.41 -9.41
C ALA A 23 -2.56 3.26 -8.55
N ILE A 24 -1.87 2.29 -9.16
CA ILE A 24 -1.20 1.21 -8.43
C ILE A 24 -0.09 1.77 -7.54
N TRP A 25 0.73 2.67 -8.10
CA TRP A 25 1.81 3.34 -7.37
C TRP A 25 1.29 4.12 -6.17
N LEU A 26 0.22 4.90 -6.36
CA LEU A 26 -0.45 5.62 -5.27
C LEU A 26 -1.02 4.66 -4.23
N GLY A 27 -1.68 3.57 -4.65
CA GLY A 27 -2.15 2.54 -3.72
C GLY A 27 -1.02 1.96 -2.88
N PHE A 28 0.12 1.66 -3.49
CA PHE A 28 1.31 1.21 -2.77
C PHE A 28 1.84 2.27 -1.79
N LEU A 29 1.99 3.52 -2.22
CA LEU A 29 2.49 4.60 -1.35
C LEU A 29 1.56 4.92 -0.17
N TRP A 30 0.24 4.87 -0.39
CA TRP A 30 -0.74 5.26 0.62
C TRP A 30 -1.20 4.11 1.51
N VAL A 31 -1.08 2.86 1.07
CA VAL A 31 -1.52 1.69 1.81
C VAL A 31 -0.37 0.74 2.09
N GLY A 32 0.38 0.36 1.06
CA GLY A 32 1.51 -0.55 1.18
C GLY A 32 2.62 0.00 2.09
N LEU A 33 3.04 1.24 1.87
CA LEU A 33 4.12 1.87 2.63
C LEU A 33 3.79 2.02 4.12
N PRO A 34 2.61 2.52 4.55
CA PRO A 34 2.25 2.56 5.96
C PRO A 34 2.23 1.18 6.62
N ILE A 35 1.71 0.17 5.93
CA ILE A 35 1.69 -1.21 6.44
C ILE A 35 3.11 -1.75 6.58
N LEU A 36 3.98 -1.51 5.60
CA LEU A 36 5.39 -1.93 5.66
C LEU A 36 6.14 -1.25 6.80
N VAL A 37 5.91 0.05 7.02
CA VAL A 37 6.54 0.78 8.13
C VAL A 37 6.05 0.26 9.48
N ALA A 38 4.72 0.13 9.65
CA ALA A 38 4.14 -0.33 10.91
C ALA A 38 4.52 -1.80 11.22
N GLY A 39 4.43 -2.68 10.22
CA GLY A 39 4.83 -4.08 10.33
C GLY A 39 6.31 -4.22 10.60
N GLY A 40 7.16 -3.50 9.86
CA GLY A 40 8.61 -3.51 10.08
C GLY A 40 9.02 -3.02 11.46
N LEU A 41 8.38 -1.97 11.99
CA LEU A 41 8.61 -1.52 13.37
C LEU A 41 8.21 -2.60 14.39
N LEU A 42 7.09 -3.29 14.16
CA LEU A 42 6.62 -4.35 15.05
C LEU A 42 7.55 -5.57 15.01
N ASP A 43 8.03 -5.97 13.83
CA ASP A 43 9.03 -7.01 13.64
C ASP A 43 10.33 -6.67 14.39
N LEU A 44 10.77 -5.41 14.32
CA LEU A 44 11.96 -4.94 15.05
C LEU A 44 11.76 -5.05 16.57
N VAL A 45 10.59 -4.67 17.09
CA VAL A 45 10.27 -4.82 18.52
C VAL A 45 10.30 -6.29 18.92
N VAL A 46 9.71 -7.18 18.13
CA VAL A 46 9.74 -8.63 18.39
C VAL A 46 11.18 -9.15 18.38
N GLN A 47 12.01 -8.71 17.44
CA GLN A 47 13.41 -9.12 17.39
C GLN A 47 14.19 -8.69 18.64
N LEU A 48 13.96 -7.46 19.12
CA LEU A 48 14.61 -6.96 20.33
C LEU A 48 14.15 -7.68 21.60
N VAL A 49 12.88 -8.10 21.66
CA VAL A 49 12.30 -8.77 22.84
C VAL A 49 12.65 -10.26 22.89
N PHE A 50 12.56 -10.95 21.76
CA PHE A 50 12.70 -12.41 21.69
C PHE A 50 14.04 -12.89 21.15
N GLY A 51 14.87 -11.98 20.60
CA GLY A 51 16.17 -12.32 20.01
C GLY A 51 16.09 -13.12 18.70
N ILE A 52 14.90 -13.25 18.10
CA ILE A 52 14.70 -13.93 16.82
C ILE A 52 14.59 -12.93 15.69
N CYS A 53 15.20 -13.27 14.55
CA CYS A 53 15.07 -12.44 13.37
C CYS A 53 13.72 -12.65 12.69
N THR A 54 13.04 -11.55 12.32
CA THR A 54 11.75 -11.57 11.59
C THR A 54 11.69 -10.49 10.50
N GLY A 55 10.91 -10.76 9.45
CA GLY A 55 10.60 -9.78 8.40
C GLY A 55 11.79 -9.34 7.55
N LEU A 56 11.79 -8.06 7.15
CA LEU A 56 12.84 -7.47 6.30
C LEU A 56 14.21 -7.39 7.00
N TRP A 57 14.23 -7.45 8.33
CA TRP A 57 15.43 -7.32 9.15
C TRP A 57 16.36 -8.54 9.08
N CYS A 58 15.92 -9.64 8.49
CA CYS A 58 16.78 -10.84 8.33
C CYS A 58 17.74 -10.77 7.15
N TYR A 59 17.48 -9.87 6.21
CA TYR A 59 18.39 -9.66 5.08
C TYR A 59 19.48 -8.62 5.42
N ALA A 60 19.25 -7.77 6.43
CA ALA A 60 20.20 -6.78 6.92
C ALA A 60 20.18 -6.78 8.46
N PRO A 61 20.86 -7.75 9.10
CA PRO A 61 20.93 -7.80 10.55
C PRO A 61 21.63 -6.52 11.07
N LEU A 62 20.93 -5.77 11.92
CA LEU A 62 21.42 -4.60 12.64
C LEU A 62 22.20 -4.99 13.90
#